data_AF-A0A938RTV9-F1
#
_entry.id   AF-A0A938RTV9-F1
#
_cell.length_a   1.000
_cell.length_b   1.000
_cell.length_c   1.000
_cell.angle_alpha   90.00
_cell.angle_beta   90.00
_cell.angle_gamma   90.00
#
_symmetry.space_group_name_H-M   'P 1'
#
loop_
_entity.id
_entity.type
_entity.pdbx_description
1 polymer ?
#
loop_
_entity_poly.entity_id
_entity_poly.type
_entity_poly.pdbx_seq_one_letter_code
_entity_poly.pdbx_strand_id
1 'polypeptide(L)'
;MSRSTAIAGLQVAIWEVMGDAPGHYDLFSGGFSLARGGASAGVMNFARDFLGELESRGLDEFETRATWARHANRQDQIVINPIPEPSSLILFLAGSSLVGFAVARKRA
;
A
#
# COMPACT_ATOMS: atom_id res chain seq x y z
N MET A 1 -6.44 -14.61 -8.37
CA MET A 1 -5.63 -13.81 -9.32
C MET A 1 -4.22 -14.40 -9.39
N SER A 2 -3.61 -14.49 -10.58
CA SER A 2 -2.25 -15.02 -10.70
C SER A 2 -1.20 -13.93 -10.44
N ARG A 3 0.01 -14.34 -10.06
CA ARG A 3 1.16 -13.42 -9.86
C ARG A 3 1.48 -12.63 -11.14
N SER A 4 1.39 -13.26 -12.31
CA SER A 4 1.65 -12.61 -13.59
C SER A 4 0.62 -11.53 -13.91
N THR A 5 -0.66 -11.75 -13.60
CA THR A 5 -1.72 -10.75 -13.75
C THR A 5 -1.50 -9.56 -12.82
N ALA A 6 -1.09 -9.79 -11.57
CA ALA A 6 -0.81 -8.71 -10.61
C ALA A 6 0.37 -7.83 -11.06
N ILE A 7 1.48 -8.44 -11.47
CA ILE A 7 2.68 -7.70 -11.92
C ILE A 7 2.38 -6.92 -13.20
N ALA A 8 1.73 -7.56 -14.19
CA ALA A 8 1.38 -6.88 -15.43
C ALA A 8 0.36 -5.76 -15.20
N GLY A 9 -0.62 -5.95 -14.32
CA GLY A 9 -1.60 -4.93 -13.98
C GLY A 9 -0.96 -3.73 -13.27
N LEU A 10 -0.03 -3.98 -12.35
CA LEU A 10 0.76 -2.91 -11.73
C LEU A 10 1.58 -2.13 -12.77
N GLN A 11 2.22 -2.83 -13.72
CA GLN A 11 2.99 -2.18 -14.79
C GLN A 11 2.12 -1.26 -15.65
N VAL A 12 0.90 -1.70 -15.98
CA VAL A 12 -0.08 -0.89 -16.74
C VAL A 12 -0.49 0.35 -15.94
N ALA A 13 -0.79 0.20 -14.64
CA ALA A 13 -1.14 1.33 -13.79
C ALA A 13 0.02 2.36 -13.66
N ILE A 14 1.27 1.89 -13.59
CA ILE A 14 2.44 2.79 -13.56
C ILE A 14 2.56 3.58 -14.87
N TRP A 15 2.34 2.93 -16.02
CA TRP A 15 2.39 3.64 -17.30
C TRP A 15 1.29 4.66 -17.46
N GLU A 16 0.08 4.38 -16.97
CA GLU A 16 -1.02 5.34 -16.90
C GLU A 16 -0.58 6.58 -16.11
N VAL A 17 -0.07 6.39 -14.89
CA VAL A 17 0.38 7.50 -14.02
C VAL A 17 1.49 8.34 -14.64
N MET A 18 2.39 7.73 -15.43
CA MET A 18 3.46 8.45 -16.12
C MET A 18 3.01 9.11 -17.43
N GLY A 19 1.99 8.56 -18.09
CA GLY A 19 1.51 9.00 -19.39
C GLY A 19 0.51 10.15 -19.31
N ASP A 20 -0.27 10.20 -18.23
CA ASP A 20 -1.42 11.11 -18.09
C ASP A 20 -1.20 12.21 -17.07
N ALA A 21 -2.03 13.27 -17.18
CA ALA A 21 -1.95 14.40 -16.28
C ALA A 21 -2.40 13.98 -14.85
N PRO A 22 -1.74 14.47 -13.79
CA PRO A 22 -2.08 14.08 -12.43
C PRO A 22 -3.54 14.39 -12.08
N GLY A 23 -4.21 13.44 -11.44
CA GLY A 23 -5.52 13.64 -10.83
C GLY A 23 -6.71 13.07 -11.60
N HIS A 24 -6.49 12.54 -12.81
CA HIS A 24 -7.49 11.76 -13.55
C HIS A 24 -6.79 10.64 -14.31
N TYR A 25 -6.82 9.42 -13.79
CA TYR A 25 -6.22 8.26 -14.45
C TYR A 25 -7.33 7.37 -15.06
N ASP A 26 -7.32 7.19 -16.38
CA ASP A 26 -8.30 6.37 -17.09
C ASP A 26 -7.64 5.50 -18.16
N LEU A 27 -7.63 4.20 -17.90
CA LEU A 27 -7.06 3.19 -18.80
C LEU A 27 -7.76 3.08 -20.17
N PHE A 28 -8.91 3.74 -20.35
CA PHE A 28 -9.69 3.72 -21.58
C PHE A 28 -9.70 5.06 -22.33
N SER A 29 -9.23 6.14 -21.71
CA SER A 29 -9.18 7.46 -22.32
C SER A 29 -8.04 8.29 -21.74
N GLY A 30 -7.30 9.01 -22.57
CA GLY A 30 -6.12 9.73 -22.09
C GLY A 30 -4.96 9.71 -23.08
N GLY A 31 -3.77 10.01 -22.56
CA GLY A 31 -2.51 9.95 -23.29
C GLY A 31 -1.95 8.53 -23.40
N PHE A 32 -2.18 7.72 -22.37
CA PHE A 32 -1.84 6.30 -22.39
C PHE A 32 -2.87 5.47 -23.17
N SER A 33 -2.40 4.60 -24.05
CA SER A 33 -3.26 3.57 -24.66
C SER A 33 -2.47 2.29 -24.91
N LEU A 34 -3.15 1.17 -24.73
CA LEU A 34 -2.60 -0.15 -25.02
C LEU A 34 -2.86 -0.51 -26.49
N ALA A 35 -1.86 -1.13 -27.12
CA ALA A 35 -2.04 -1.74 -28.44
C ALA A 35 -3.18 -2.78 -28.40
N ARG A 36 -3.87 -3.01 -29.53
CA ARG A 36 -4.92 -4.03 -29.61
C ARG A 36 -4.43 -5.38 -29.10
N GLY A 37 -5.11 -5.93 -28.10
CA GLY A 37 -4.74 -7.19 -27.45
C GLY A 37 -3.60 -7.08 -26.42
N GLY A 38 -3.16 -5.85 -26.08
CA GLY A 38 -1.98 -5.59 -25.26
C GLY A 38 -2.09 -6.02 -23.79
N ALA A 39 -3.29 -6.16 -23.26
CA ALA A 39 -3.51 -6.67 -21.90
C ALA A 39 -4.78 -7.53 -21.84
N SER A 40 -4.73 -8.56 -20.98
CA SER A 40 -5.92 -9.36 -20.67
C SER A 40 -6.91 -8.57 -19.79
N ALA A 41 -8.19 -8.95 -19.81
CA ALA A 41 -9.21 -8.32 -18.99
C ALA A 41 -8.86 -8.33 -17.48
N GLY A 42 -8.22 -9.41 -16.99
CA GLY A 42 -7.79 -9.49 -15.60
C GLY A 42 -6.68 -8.48 -15.24
N VAL A 43 -5.79 -8.18 -16.18
CA VAL A 43 -4.74 -7.16 -16.03
C VAL A 43 -5.35 -5.76 -16.01
N MET A 44 -6.29 -5.49 -16.92
CA MET A 44 -7.00 -4.22 -17.01
C MET A 44 -7.83 -3.93 -15.75
N ASN A 45 -8.56 -4.94 -15.26
CA ASN A 45 -9.36 -4.79 -14.04
C ASN A 45 -8.47 -4.50 -12.82
N PHE A 46 -7.37 -5.25 -12.64
CA PHE A 46 -6.46 -5.00 -11.52
C PHE A 46 -5.84 -3.60 -11.58
N ALA A 47 -5.39 -3.17 -12.76
CA ALA A 47 -4.83 -1.83 -12.94
C ALA A 47 -5.86 -0.73 -12.62
N ARG A 48 -7.11 -0.89 -13.08
CA ARG A 48 -8.20 0.06 -12.80
C ARG A 48 -8.52 0.12 -11.32
N ASP A 49 -8.62 -1.04 -10.67
CA ASP A 49 -8.92 -1.11 -9.24
C ASP A 49 -7.80 -0.44 -8.42
N PHE A 50 -6.53 -0.66 -8.78
CA PHE A 50 -5.38 0.00 -8.16
C PHE A 50 -5.39 1.52 -8.34
N LEU A 51 -5.71 2.02 -9.54
CA LEU A 51 -5.81 3.47 -9.81
C LEU A 51 -7.01 4.11 -9.08
N GLY A 52 -8.13 3.40 -8.97
CA GLY A 52 -9.29 3.86 -8.18
C GLY A 52 -8.99 3.91 -6.67
N GLU A 53 -8.17 3.00 -6.15
CA GLU A 53 -7.67 3.10 -4.77
C GLU A 53 -6.75 4.31 -4.56
N LEU A 54 -5.95 4.70 -5.55
CA LEU A 54 -5.11 5.91 -5.47
C LEU A 54 -5.94 7.20 -5.38
N GLU A 55 -7.06 7.29 -6.10
CA GLU A 55 -7.94 8.47 -6.03
C GLU A 55 -8.78 8.52 -4.74
N SER A 56 -9.12 7.36 -4.17
CA SER A 56 -10.02 7.27 -3.02
C SER A 56 -9.34 7.25 -1.65
N ARG A 57 -8.04 6.93 -1.59
CA ARG A 57 -7.29 6.86 -0.33
C ARG A 57 -6.47 8.12 -0.09
N GLY A 58 -6.58 8.69 1.11
CA GLY A 58 -5.72 9.79 1.54
C GLY A 58 -4.27 9.33 1.64
N LEU A 59 -3.31 10.21 1.35
CA LEU A 59 -1.87 9.94 1.50
C LEU A 59 -1.51 9.45 2.92
N ASP A 60 -2.33 9.86 3.89
CA ASP A 60 -2.30 9.51 5.30
C ASP A 60 -2.42 7.99 5.53
N GLU A 61 -3.12 7.25 4.65
CA GLU A 61 -3.25 5.79 4.70
C GLU A 61 -2.01 5.07 4.16
N PHE A 62 -1.20 5.76 3.36
CA PHE A 62 0.07 5.25 2.84
C PHE A 62 1.26 5.70 3.70
N GLU A 63 1.02 6.30 4.87
CA GLU A 63 2.07 6.72 5.81
C GLU A 63 2.88 5.53 6.31
N THR A 64 3.94 5.21 5.57
CA THR A 64 5.12 4.55 6.10
C THR A 64 6.08 5.64 6.53
N ARG A 65 6.23 5.82 7.85
CA ARG A 65 7.28 6.71 8.38
C ARG A 65 8.63 6.07 8.08
N ALA A 66 9.29 6.53 7.03
CA ALA A 66 10.66 6.16 6.70
C ALA A 66 11.64 7.15 7.35
N THR A 67 12.52 6.65 8.21
CA THR A 67 13.64 7.44 8.74
C THR A 67 14.89 7.14 7.91
N TRP A 68 15.50 8.18 7.39
CA TRP A 68 16.72 8.09 6.58
C TRP A 68 17.93 8.46 7.44
N ALA A 69 18.81 7.50 7.67
CA ALA A 69 20.14 7.76 8.20
C ALA A 69 21.12 7.83 7.03
N ARG A 70 21.42 9.05 6.56
CA ARG A 70 22.32 9.28 5.42
C ARG A 70 23.75 9.56 5.87
N HIS A 71 24.73 9.08 5.09
CA HIS A 71 26.14 9.34 5.37
C HIS A 71 26.95 9.51 4.08
N ALA A 72 27.75 10.58 3.98
CA ALA A 72 28.43 10.98 2.74
C ALA A 72 29.30 9.88 2.10
N ASN A 73 29.94 9.05 2.93
CA ASN A 73 30.89 8.03 2.47
C ASN A 73 30.49 6.59 2.87
N ARG A 74 29.24 6.36 3.30
CA ARG A 74 28.78 5.03 3.74
C ARG A 74 27.41 4.74 3.14
N GLN A 75 26.99 3.49 3.25
CA GLN A 75 25.66 3.08 2.81
C GLN A 75 24.59 3.77 3.66
N ASP A 76 23.65 4.43 2.98
CA ASP A 76 22.47 4.99 3.61
C ASP A 76 21.59 3.88 4.16
N GLN A 77 21.08 4.08 5.37
CA GLN A 77 20.16 3.14 6.02
C GLN A 77 18.76 3.73 6.06
N ILE A 78 17.79 2.95 5.58
CA ILE A 78 16.37 3.28 5.61
C ILE A 78 15.73 2.42 6.69
N VAL A 79 15.05 3.06 7.64
CA VAL A 79 14.22 2.38 8.64
C VAL A 79 12.77 2.69 8.33
N ILE A 80 12.03 1.65 7.91
CA ILE A 80 10.59 1.74 7.66
C ILE A 80 9.88 1.38 8.97
N ASN A 81 9.25 2.37 9.60
CA ASN A 81 8.43 2.15 10.78
C ASN A 81 6.97 1.97 10.34
N PRO A 82 6.41 0.75 10.34
CA PRO A 82 4.98 0.59 10.16
C PRO A 82 4.26 1.31 11.31
N ILE A 83 3.28 2.15 10.99
CA ILE A 83 2.38 2.69 12.01
C ILE A 83 1.57 1.51 12.54
N PRO A 84 1.58 1.23 13.86
CA PRO A 84 0.76 0.17 14.41
C PRO A 84 -0.69 0.45 14.05
N GLU A 85 -1.36 -0.49 13.38
CA GLU A 85 -2.77 -0.36 13.09
C GLU A 85 -3.54 -0.17 14.42
N PRO A 86 -4.59 0.67 14.47
CA PRO A 86 -5.35 0.92 15.70
C PRO A 86 -5.82 -0.36 16.39
N SER A 87 -6.14 -1.39 15.61
CA SER A 87 -6.50 -2.75 16.06
C SER A 87 -5.40 -3.41 16.90
N SER A 88 -4.13 -3.19 16.56
CA SER A 88 -2.95 -3.78 17.23
C SER A 88 -2.76 -3.21 18.63
N LEU A 89 -2.98 -1.90 18.79
CA LEU A 89 -2.94 -1.24 20.10
C LEU A 89 -4.08 -1.72 21.00
N ILE A 90 -5.28 -1.87 20.43
CA ILE A 90 -6.43 -2.43 21.16
C ILE A 90 -6.14 -3.87 21.58
N LEU A 91 -5.60 -4.70 20.70
CA LEU A 91 -5.24 -6.09 21.02
C LEU A 91 -4.16 -6.17 22.12
N PHE A 92 -3.16 -5.30 22.04
CA PHE A 92 -2.11 -5.19 23.05
C PHE A 92 -2.70 -4.79 24.42
N LEU A 93 -3.55 -3.77 24.46
CA LEU A 93 -4.24 -3.34 25.69
C LEU A 93 -5.17 -4.42 26.23
N ALA A 94 -5.91 -5.13 25.36
CA ALA A 94 -6.76 -6.25 25.73
C ALA A 94 -5.96 -7.42 26.30
N GLY A 95 -4.84 -7.78 25.66
CA GLY A 95 -3.93 -8.81 26.16
C GLY A 95 -3.31 -8.43 27.51
N SER A 96 -2.87 -7.17 27.64
CA SER A 96 -2.25 -6.65 28.86
C SER A 96 -3.23 -6.63 30.04
N SER A 97 -4.48 -6.24 29.79
CA SER A 97 -5.53 -6.19 30.81
C SER A 97 -5.97 -7.59 31.25
N LEU A 98 -6.04 -8.56 30.35
CA LEU A 98 -6.29 -9.97 30.70
C LEU A 98 -5.19 -10.55 31.59
N VAL A 99 -3.91 -10.28 31.27
CA VAL A 99 -2.77 -10.71 32.10
C VAL A 99 -2.82 -10.03 33.47
N GLY A 100 -3.06 -8.72 33.52
CA GLY A 100 -3.20 -7.98 34.77
C GLY A 100 -4.33 -8.53 35.66
N PHE A 101 -5.49 -8.84 35.08
CA PHE A 101 -6.62 -9.45 35.78
C PHE A 101 -6.29 -10.86 36.30
N ALA A 102 -5.63 -11.70 35.48
CA ALA A 102 -5.22 -13.04 35.88
C ALA A 102 -4.20 -13.03 37.03
N VAL A 103 -3.27 -12.08 37.04
CA VAL A 103 -2.30 -11.89 38.13
C VAL A 103 -2.97 -11.39 39.40
N ALA A 104 -3.90 -10.43 39.30
CA ALA A 104 -4.66 -9.93 40.44
C ALA A 104 -5.48 -11.05 41.11
N ARG A 105 -6.11 -11.92 40.30
CA ARG A 105 -6.92 -13.05 40.80
C ARG A 105 -6.11 -14.17 41.44
N LYS A 106 -4.81 -14.28 41.14
CA LYS A 106 -3.89 -15.22 41.80
C LYS A 106 -3.33 -14.69 43.12
N ARG A 107 -3.46 -13.38 43.37
CA ARG A 107 -2.96 -12.71 44.59
C ARG A 107 -4.05 -12.45 45.63
N ALA A 108 -5.33 -12.53 45.25
CA ALA A 108 -6.48 -12.57 46.14
C ALA A 108 -6.78 -14.02 46.56
#